data_AF-A0A3M1NYR3-F1
#
_entry.id   AF-A0A3M1NYR3-F1
#
_cell.length_a   1.000
_cell.length_b   1.000
_cell.length_c   1.000
_cell.angle_alpha   90.00
_cell.angle_beta   90.00
_cell.angle_gamma   90.00
#
_symmetry.space_group_name_H-M   'P 1'
#
loop_
_entity.id
_entity.type
_entity.pdbx_description
1 polymer ?
#
loop_
_entity_poly.entity_id
_entity_poly.type
_entity_poly.pdbx_seq_one_letter_code
_entity_poly.pdbx_strand_id
1 'polypeptide(L)'
;FKKAGFVSLTTFQKMIRGELNEEEYFLEFESEWKTIGEIVPKRRTYVHNTVDRLGGETDIYNASLWGSIQHTGLYFFLKILNPEYEIVLRSLWPFFEHVGLGGDASIGRGFFQITEEEVDDFGTQGDAKRFITLSLYSPTQDEVNVFSQNKDSTWYQLELRKGRVGGKLYVTNHFLKQPVVMFQEGSSFPIVDGKSNFGCLQLVKNVETVPHKVYQYGYAFPIYSLL
;
A
#
# COMPACT_ATOMS: atom_id res chain seq x y z
N PHE A 1 -7.79 -15.08 -14.35
CA PHE A 1 -7.99 -14.18 -13.20
C PHE A 1 -6.82 -14.00 -12.25
N LYS A 2 -6.05 -15.04 -11.85
CA LYS A 2 -4.90 -14.91 -10.90
C LYS A 2 -3.78 -13.90 -11.27
N LYS A 3 -3.85 -13.26 -12.43
CA LYS A 3 -2.90 -12.24 -12.91
C LYS A 3 -3.44 -10.81 -12.83
N ALA A 4 -4.71 -10.64 -12.46
CA ALA A 4 -5.37 -9.35 -12.29
C ALA A 4 -4.88 -8.68 -11.01
N GLY A 5 -4.38 -7.44 -11.13
CA GLY A 5 -3.96 -6.63 -9.97
C GLY A 5 -4.82 -5.39 -9.71
N PHE A 6 -5.70 -5.03 -10.67
CA PHE A 6 -6.51 -3.81 -10.63
C PHE A 6 -7.87 -4.06 -11.30
N VAL A 7 -8.89 -3.34 -10.87
CA VAL A 7 -10.27 -3.34 -11.37
C VAL A 7 -10.76 -1.89 -11.44
N SER A 8 -11.71 -1.57 -12.34
CA SER A 8 -12.27 -0.22 -12.38
C SER A 8 -13.00 0.13 -11.07
N LEU A 9 -13.11 1.43 -10.78
CA LEU A 9 -13.88 1.87 -9.62
C LEU A 9 -15.35 1.43 -9.71
N THR A 10 -15.95 1.53 -10.90
CA THR A 10 -17.34 1.15 -11.13
C THR A 10 -17.58 -0.32 -10.81
N THR A 11 -16.76 -1.23 -11.36
CA THR A 11 -16.89 -2.66 -11.08
C THR A 11 -16.56 -2.98 -9.62
N PHE A 12 -15.58 -2.31 -9.01
CA PHE A 12 -15.31 -2.45 -7.58
C PHE A 12 -16.51 -2.05 -6.71
N GLN A 13 -17.18 -0.94 -7.02
CA GLN A 13 -18.38 -0.48 -6.30
C GLN A 13 -19.55 -1.46 -6.41
N LYS A 14 -19.82 -1.99 -7.61
CA LYS A 14 -20.85 -3.02 -7.79
C LYS A 14 -20.52 -4.29 -7.01
N MET A 15 -19.24 -4.70 -7.02
CA MET A 15 -18.74 -5.87 -6.30
C MET A 15 -18.96 -5.72 -4.79
N ILE A 16 -18.54 -4.60 -4.17
CA ILE A 16 -18.69 -4.42 -2.71
C ILE A 16 -20.16 -4.31 -2.26
N ARG A 17 -21.06 -3.90 -3.16
CA ARG A 17 -22.51 -3.82 -2.92
C ARG A 17 -23.24 -5.15 -3.17
N GLY A 18 -22.55 -6.18 -3.64
CA GLY A 18 -23.17 -7.47 -3.99
C GLY A 18 -24.11 -7.38 -5.20
N GLU A 19 -23.92 -6.39 -6.07
CA GLU A 19 -24.73 -6.19 -7.28
C GLU A 19 -24.32 -7.12 -8.43
N LEU A 20 -23.17 -7.79 -8.32
CA LEU A 20 -22.65 -8.73 -9.31
C LEU A 20 -22.50 -10.11 -8.70
N ASN A 21 -22.90 -11.13 -9.44
CA ASN A 21 -22.49 -12.51 -9.16
C ASN A 21 -21.09 -12.83 -9.73
N GLU A 22 -20.56 -14.01 -9.44
CA GLU A 22 -19.20 -14.40 -9.85
C GLU A 22 -18.99 -14.40 -11.38
N GLU A 23 -20.00 -14.84 -12.13
CA GLU A 23 -19.95 -14.88 -13.60
C GLU A 23 -20.01 -13.47 -14.20
N GLU A 24 -20.87 -12.61 -13.67
CA GLU A 24 -20.96 -11.21 -14.09
C GLU A 24 -19.67 -10.44 -13.80
N TYR A 25 -19.08 -10.66 -12.61
CA TYR A 25 -17.77 -10.10 -12.27
C TYR A 25 -16.69 -10.55 -13.26
N PHE A 26 -16.71 -11.83 -13.66
CA PHE A 26 -15.77 -12.36 -14.63
C PHE A 26 -15.88 -11.66 -15.98
N LEU A 27 -17.10 -11.50 -16.49
CA LEU A 27 -17.37 -10.89 -17.79
C LEU A 27 -17.04 -9.40 -17.80
N GLU A 28 -17.43 -8.65 -16.77
CA GLU A 28 -17.09 -7.22 -16.65
C GLU A 28 -15.57 -7.03 -16.63
N PHE A 29 -14.87 -7.78 -15.78
CA PHE A 29 -13.42 -7.69 -15.68
C PHE A 29 -12.71 -8.07 -16.98
N GLU A 30 -13.12 -9.15 -17.66
CA GLU A 30 -12.47 -9.57 -18.90
C GLU A 30 -12.62 -8.50 -19.99
N SER A 31 -13.78 -7.84 -20.04
CA SER A 31 -14.02 -6.70 -20.90
C SER A 31 -13.09 -5.53 -20.56
N GLU A 32 -13.01 -5.15 -19.28
CA GLU A 32 -12.20 -4.02 -18.81
C GLU A 32 -10.69 -4.26 -18.91
N TRP A 33 -10.23 -5.48 -18.65
CA TRP A 33 -8.81 -5.81 -18.57
C TRP A 33 -8.08 -5.58 -19.89
N LYS A 34 -8.77 -5.71 -21.03
CA LYS A 34 -8.23 -5.35 -22.34
C LYS A 34 -7.77 -3.90 -22.39
N THR A 35 -8.45 -3.01 -21.68
CA THR A 35 -8.12 -1.58 -21.60
C THR A 35 -7.22 -1.29 -20.40
N ILE A 36 -7.52 -1.82 -19.21
CA ILE A 36 -6.73 -1.60 -17.99
C ILE A 36 -5.29 -2.10 -18.17
N GLY A 37 -5.09 -3.28 -18.75
CA GLY A 37 -3.77 -3.86 -18.95
C GLY A 37 -2.85 -3.02 -19.86
N GLU A 38 -3.42 -2.15 -20.69
CA GLU A 38 -2.65 -1.24 -21.55
C GLU A 38 -2.19 0.03 -20.82
N ILE A 39 -2.97 0.49 -19.82
CA ILE A 39 -2.71 1.72 -19.06
C ILE A 39 -2.00 1.47 -17.72
N VAL A 40 -1.95 0.23 -17.22
CA VAL A 40 -1.18 -0.09 -16.01
C VAL A 40 0.32 0.09 -16.30
N PRO A 41 1.05 0.90 -15.50
CA PRO A 41 2.49 1.06 -15.64
C PRO A 41 3.20 -0.27 -15.77
N LYS A 42 4.04 -0.43 -16.79
CA LYS A 42 4.80 -1.67 -16.98
C LYS A 42 6.08 -1.61 -16.17
N ARG A 43 6.33 -2.65 -15.37
CA ARG A 43 7.59 -2.83 -14.66
C ARG A 43 8.69 -3.15 -15.68
N ARG A 44 9.74 -2.33 -15.68
CA ARG A 44 10.98 -2.58 -16.43
C ARG A 44 12.09 -2.87 -15.44
N THR A 45 12.75 -4.01 -15.60
CA THR A 45 13.94 -4.35 -14.82
C THR A 45 15.18 -3.98 -15.61
N TYR A 46 16.11 -3.30 -14.96
CA TYR A 46 17.42 -2.97 -15.51
C TYR A 46 18.48 -3.44 -14.53
N VAL A 47 19.60 -3.84 -15.09
CA VAL A 47 20.77 -4.26 -14.34
C VAL A 47 21.56 -3.00 -13.97
N HIS A 48 21.89 -2.85 -12.70
CA HIS A 48 22.74 -1.79 -12.21
C HIS A 48 23.99 -2.40 -11.59
N ASN A 49 25.15 -1.79 -11.90
CA ASN A 49 26.42 -2.18 -11.31
C ASN A 49 26.78 -1.16 -10.23
N THR A 50 27.02 -1.59 -9.01
CA THR A 50 27.70 -0.79 -7.99
C THR A 50 29.16 -1.20 -7.95
N VAL A 51 30.04 -0.25 -8.23
CA VAL A 51 31.48 -0.44 -8.08
C VAL A 51 31.86 0.09 -6.71
N ASP A 52 32.36 -0.78 -5.84
CA ASP A 52 33.02 -0.35 -4.61
C ASP A 52 34.33 0.34 -4.97
N ARG A 53 34.43 1.63 -4.65
CA ARG A 53 35.59 2.46 -4.99
C ARG A 53 36.82 2.15 -4.15
N LEU A 54 36.67 1.40 -3.05
CA LEU A 54 37.77 1.01 -2.17
C LEU A 54 38.32 -0.38 -2.50
N GLY A 55 37.47 -1.35 -2.79
CA GLY A 55 37.88 -2.72 -3.15
C GLY A 55 37.99 -3.02 -4.65
N GLY A 56 37.38 -2.20 -5.53
CA GLY A 56 37.29 -2.48 -6.96
C GLY A 56 36.31 -3.60 -7.33
N GLU A 57 35.56 -4.13 -6.37
CA GLU A 57 34.56 -5.17 -6.60
C GLU A 57 33.29 -4.57 -7.23
N THR A 58 32.67 -5.34 -8.12
CA THR A 58 31.44 -4.94 -8.82
C THR A 58 30.29 -5.83 -8.39
N ASP A 59 29.32 -5.25 -7.68
CA ASP A 59 28.07 -5.90 -7.34
C ASP A 59 27.01 -5.56 -8.39
N ILE A 60 26.32 -6.60 -8.86
CA ILE A 60 25.24 -6.48 -9.84
C ILE A 60 23.92 -6.62 -9.09
N TYR A 61 23.05 -5.60 -9.18
CA TYR A 61 21.68 -5.70 -8.66
C TYR A 61 20.65 -5.30 -9.71
N ASN A 62 19.48 -5.94 -9.62
CA ASN A 62 18.34 -5.60 -10.46
C ASN A 62 17.55 -4.49 -9.79
N ALA A 63 17.43 -3.36 -10.49
CA ALA A 63 16.49 -2.31 -10.13
C ALA A 63 15.27 -2.40 -11.04
N SER A 64 14.08 -2.18 -10.47
CA SER A 64 12.83 -2.16 -11.23
C SER A 64 12.24 -0.75 -11.20
N LEU A 65 11.93 -0.24 -12.38
CA LEU A 65 11.20 1.00 -12.57
C LEU A 65 9.80 0.69 -13.05
N TRP A 66 8.83 1.43 -12.53
CA TRP A 66 7.54 1.54 -13.17
C TRP A 66 7.65 2.70 -14.17
N GLY A 67 7.49 2.39 -15.46
CA GLY A 67 7.49 3.42 -16.50
C GLY A 67 6.19 4.22 -16.46
N SER A 68 6.27 5.53 -16.63
CA SER A 68 5.08 6.36 -16.87
C SER A 68 4.49 6.02 -18.24
N ILE A 69 3.18 5.81 -18.30
CA ILE A 69 2.43 5.79 -19.55
C ILE A 69 1.80 7.18 -19.70
N GLN A 70 1.76 7.72 -20.93
CA GLN A 70 1.09 9.01 -21.17
C GLN A 70 -0.35 8.95 -20.67
N HIS A 71 -0.81 9.99 -19.98
CA HIS A 71 -2.16 10.09 -19.38
C HIS A 71 -2.47 9.08 -18.26
N THR A 72 -1.45 8.57 -17.57
CA THR A 72 -1.62 7.69 -16.40
C THR A 72 -0.85 8.24 -15.21
N GLY A 73 -1.35 7.98 -14.00
CA GLY A 73 -0.74 8.41 -12.75
C GLY A 73 -1.02 7.42 -11.63
N LEU A 74 -0.46 7.69 -10.45
CA LEU A 74 -0.79 6.97 -9.23
C LEU A 74 -1.63 7.89 -8.34
N TYR A 75 -2.57 7.29 -7.62
CA TYR A 75 -3.32 7.98 -6.59
C TYR A 75 -3.40 7.08 -5.35
N PHE A 76 -3.75 7.68 -4.22
CA PHE A 76 -4.04 6.97 -2.99
C PHE A 76 -5.17 7.70 -2.26
N PHE A 77 -5.93 6.96 -1.46
CA PHE A 77 -6.91 7.56 -0.57
C PHE A 77 -6.29 7.97 0.75
N LEU A 78 -6.71 9.12 1.26
CA LEU A 78 -6.29 9.65 2.55
C LEU A 78 -7.53 9.93 3.38
N LYS A 79 -7.60 9.31 4.57
CA LYS A 79 -8.64 9.60 5.55
C LYS A 79 -8.00 10.24 6.78
N ILE A 80 -8.39 11.48 7.06
CA ILE A 80 -7.87 12.24 8.20
C ILE A 80 -8.86 12.11 9.35
N LEU A 81 -8.48 11.34 10.38
CA LEU A 81 -9.34 11.07 11.52
C LEU A 81 -9.33 12.21 12.56
N ASN A 82 -8.20 12.92 12.66
CA ASN A 82 -8.08 14.13 13.49
C ASN A 82 -7.79 15.32 12.55
N PRO A 83 -8.76 16.24 12.36
CA PRO A 83 -8.63 17.40 11.48
C PRO A 83 -7.44 18.33 11.79
N GLU A 84 -6.94 18.34 13.03
CA GLU A 84 -5.78 19.17 13.42
C GLU A 84 -4.51 18.83 12.61
N TYR A 85 -4.40 17.59 12.12
CA TYR A 85 -3.25 17.15 11.32
C TYR A 85 -3.37 17.49 9.83
N GLU A 86 -4.53 17.96 9.36
CA GLU A 86 -4.74 18.24 7.94
C GLU A 86 -3.76 19.30 7.43
N ILE A 87 -3.60 20.41 8.16
CA ILE A 87 -2.68 21.48 7.77
C ILE A 87 -1.23 20.98 7.74
N VAL A 88 -0.85 20.11 8.68
CA VAL A 88 0.50 19.52 8.74
C VAL A 88 0.72 18.61 7.54
N LEU A 89 -0.24 17.75 7.21
CA LEU A 89 -0.16 16.86 6.06
C LEU A 89 -0.05 17.64 4.76
N ARG A 90 -0.97 18.58 4.50
CA ARG A 90 -0.94 19.42 3.28
C ARG A 90 0.38 20.20 3.15
N SER A 91 0.98 20.63 4.27
CA SER A 91 2.28 21.30 4.28
C SER A 91 3.44 20.41 3.82
N LEU A 92 3.30 19.08 3.87
CA LEU A 92 4.30 18.13 3.38
C LEU A 92 4.24 17.91 1.86
N TRP A 93 3.15 18.31 1.18
CA TRP A 93 2.98 18.00 -0.25
C TRP A 93 4.07 18.63 -1.11
N PRO A 94 4.34 19.95 -1.00
CA PRO A 94 5.43 20.57 -1.76
C PRO A 94 6.77 19.90 -1.46
N PHE A 95 7.01 19.51 -0.20
CA PHE A 95 8.23 18.80 0.17
C PHE A 95 8.36 17.49 -0.60
N PHE A 96 7.32 16.66 -0.65
CA PHE A 96 7.33 15.39 -1.39
C PHE A 96 7.48 15.57 -2.90
N GLU A 97 6.83 16.57 -3.49
CA GLU A 97 7.03 16.94 -4.90
C GLU A 97 8.49 17.32 -5.19
N HIS A 98 9.14 18.03 -4.25
CA HIS A 98 10.53 18.46 -4.38
C HIS A 98 11.57 17.37 -4.11
N VAL A 99 11.30 16.41 -3.22
CA VAL A 99 12.28 15.35 -2.92
C VAL A 99 12.08 14.09 -3.77
N GLY A 100 10.87 13.91 -4.33
CA GLY A 100 10.46 12.70 -5.02
C GLY A 100 10.25 11.50 -4.09
N LEU A 101 9.65 10.44 -4.63
CA LEU A 101 9.40 9.18 -3.92
C LEU A 101 10.13 8.00 -4.59
N GLY A 102 10.62 7.08 -3.77
CA GLY A 102 11.23 5.83 -4.22
C GLY A 102 12.74 5.88 -4.42
N GLY A 103 13.27 4.83 -5.04
CA GLY A 103 14.70 4.72 -5.35
C GLY A 103 15.14 5.75 -6.39
N ASP A 104 16.42 6.13 -6.38
CA ASP A 104 17.02 7.00 -7.39
C ASP A 104 16.40 8.41 -7.51
N ALA A 105 15.65 8.86 -6.49
CA ALA A 105 15.10 10.21 -6.48
C ALA A 105 16.19 11.30 -6.57
N SER A 106 17.35 11.05 -5.95
CA SER A 106 18.51 11.95 -6.02
C SER A 106 19.14 12.08 -7.40
N ILE A 107 18.81 11.22 -8.37
CA ILE A 107 19.30 11.29 -9.75
C ILE A 107 18.19 11.66 -10.74
N GLY A 108 17.11 12.29 -10.27
CA GLY A 108 16.05 12.84 -11.13
C GLY A 108 14.84 11.93 -11.33
N ARG A 109 14.72 10.80 -10.60
CA ARG A 109 13.57 9.89 -10.71
C ARG A 109 12.50 10.15 -9.65
N GLY A 110 11.29 9.64 -9.85
CA GLY A 110 10.25 9.62 -8.82
C GLY A 110 9.71 10.99 -8.40
N PHE A 111 9.95 12.04 -9.21
CA PHE A 111 9.30 13.34 -9.06
C PHE A 111 7.88 13.30 -9.62
N PHE A 112 6.98 14.06 -9.01
CA PHE A 112 5.56 14.11 -9.35
C PHE A 112 4.97 15.45 -8.89
N GLN A 113 3.74 15.69 -9.32
CA GLN A 113 2.88 16.74 -8.81
C GLN A 113 1.70 16.09 -8.08
N ILE A 114 1.28 16.69 -6.99
CA ILE A 114 0.14 16.24 -6.20
C ILE A 114 -1.04 17.14 -6.51
N THR A 115 -2.14 16.50 -6.86
CA THR A 115 -3.45 17.12 -6.93
C THR A 115 -4.36 16.41 -5.94
N GLU A 116 -5.26 17.16 -5.32
CA GLU A 116 -6.21 16.63 -4.36
C GLU A 116 -7.63 16.77 -4.89
N GLU A 117 -8.42 15.74 -4.66
CA GLU A 117 -9.85 15.71 -4.99
C GLU A 117 -10.57 15.08 -3.79
N GLU A 118 -11.62 15.75 -3.32
CA GLU A 118 -12.51 15.14 -2.35
C GLU A 118 -13.34 14.08 -3.05
N VAL A 119 -13.32 12.86 -2.51
CA VAL A 119 -14.10 11.74 -3.02
C VAL A 119 -15.14 11.35 -1.99
N ASP A 120 -16.33 11.00 -2.46
CA ASP A 120 -17.37 10.43 -1.61
C ASP A 120 -16.89 9.13 -0.97
N ASP A 121 -17.36 8.86 0.25
CA ASP A 121 -17.04 7.60 0.94
C ASP A 121 -17.51 6.40 0.10
N PHE A 122 -16.69 5.35 0.02
CA PHE A 122 -16.92 4.17 -0.83
C PHE A 122 -18.06 3.26 -0.33
N GLY A 123 -18.94 3.76 0.54
CA GLY A 123 -20.04 3.05 1.17
C GLY A 123 -19.96 3.12 2.69
N THR A 124 -21.12 3.29 3.32
CA THR A 124 -21.25 3.29 4.79
C THR A 124 -21.23 1.87 5.35
N GLN A 125 -20.89 1.73 6.63
CA GLN A 125 -20.85 0.45 7.35
C GLN A 125 -22.15 -0.37 7.26
N GLY A 126 -23.31 0.27 7.04
CA GLY A 126 -24.60 -0.35 6.71
C GLY A 126 -24.85 -1.73 7.35
N ASP A 127 -25.28 -2.68 6.52
CA ASP A 127 -25.40 -4.11 6.86
C ASP A 127 -24.13 -4.90 6.50
N ALA A 128 -22.99 -4.23 6.34
CA ALA A 128 -21.74 -4.88 5.98
C ALA A 128 -21.30 -5.83 7.09
N LYS A 129 -20.88 -7.04 6.71
CA LYS A 129 -20.32 -8.03 7.65
C LYS A 129 -18.79 -8.08 7.59
N ARG A 130 -18.23 -7.42 6.57
CA ARG A 130 -16.83 -7.52 6.20
C ARG A 130 -16.29 -6.19 5.73
N PHE A 131 -14.98 -6.09 5.72
CA PHE A 131 -14.28 -5.04 5.00
C PHE A 131 -13.19 -5.62 4.09
N ILE A 132 -12.87 -4.90 3.03
CA ILE A 132 -11.71 -5.09 2.17
C ILE A 132 -10.71 -3.98 2.51
N THR A 133 -9.43 -4.31 2.65
CA THR A 133 -8.41 -3.30 2.89
C THR A 133 -7.76 -2.78 1.60
N LEU A 134 -7.66 -1.46 1.44
CA LEU A 134 -6.92 -0.82 0.34
C LEU A 134 -5.49 -0.40 0.74
N SER A 135 -5.01 -0.84 1.91
CA SER A 135 -3.64 -0.61 2.36
C SER A 135 -3.03 -1.90 2.91
N LEU A 136 -1.70 -1.96 2.96
CA LEU A 136 -1.01 -2.96 3.77
C LEU A 136 -1.48 -2.90 5.22
N TYR A 137 -1.90 -4.05 5.75
CA TYR A 137 -2.58 -4.15 7.02
C TYR A 137 -1.80 -5.04 8.00
N SER A 138 -1.51 -4.51 9.19
CA SER A 138 -0.94 -5.26 10.31
C SER A 138 -1.95 -5.31 11.43
N PRO A 139 -2.59 -6.46 11.67
CA PRO A 139 -3.64 -6.57 12.66
C PRO A 139 -3.09 -6.46 14.09
N THR A 140 -3.96 -6.05 15.01
CA THR A 140 -3.75 -6.24 16.45
C THR A 140 -4.00 -7.69 16.86
N GLN A 141 -3.55 -8.09 18.04
CA GLN A 141 -3.78 -9.46 18.53
C GLN A 141 -5.28 -9.79 18.66
N ASP A 142 -6.11 -8.83 19.08
CA ASP A 142 -7.55 -9.02 19.19
C ASP A 142 -8.21 -9.26 17.83
N GLU A 143 -7.78 -8.53 16.80
CA GLU A 143 -8.23 -8.75 15.43
C GLU A 143 -7.84 -10.15 14.94
N VAL A 144 -6.59 -10.58 15.17
CA VAL A 144 -6.14 -11.94 14.81
C VAL A 144 -6.99 -13.01 15.47
N ASN A 145 -7.37 -12.83 16.73
CA ASN A 145 -8.20 -13.78 17.46
C ASN A 145 -9.59 -13.91 16.81
N VAL A 146 -10.22 -12.79 16.45
CA VAL A 146 -11.52 -12.78 15.76
C VAL A 146 -11.41 -13.42 14.37
N PHE A 147 -10.37 -13.08 13.59
CA PHE A 147 -10.18 -13.63 12.25
C PHE A 147 -9.93 -15.14 12.30
N SER A 148 -9.20 -15.62 13.30
CA SER A 148 -8.93 -17.05 13.51
C SER A 148 -10.18 -17.87 13.84
N GLN A 149 -11.18 -17.24 14.44
CA GLN A 149 -12.49 -17.85 14.71
C GLN A 149 -13.43 -17.81 13.50
N ASN A 150 -13.19 -16.91 12.55
CA ASN A 150 -14.03 -16.66 11.37
C ASN A 150 -13.26 -16.91 10.07
N LYS A 151 -12.65 -18.09 9.95
CA LYS A 151 -11.78 -18.46 8.81
C LYS A 151 -12.52 -18.44 7.47
N ASP A 152 -13.78 -18.90 7.47
CA ASP A 152 -14.62 -18.90 6.27
C ASP A 152 -14.99 -17.50 5.82
N SER A 153 -14.73 -16.49 6.66
CA SER A 153 -14.93 -15.07 6.35
C SER A 153 -13.63 -14.27 6.30
N THR A 154 -12.51 -14.93 6.00
CA THR A 154 -11.19 -14.29 5.97
C THR A 154 -10.41 -14.73 4.72
N TRP A 155 -10.18 -13.81 3.78
CA TRP A 155 -9.42 -14.08 2.54
C TRP A 155 -8.30 -13.07 2.39
N TYR A 156 -7.06 -13.54 2.26
CA TYR A 156 -5.91 -12.64 2.25
C TYR A 156 -4.73 -13.19 1.49
N GLN A 157 -3.81 -12.29 1.16
CA GLN A 157 -2.44 -12.61 0.79
C GLN A 157 -1.49 -11.94 1.78
N LEU A 158 -0.30 -12.52 1.95
CA LEU A 158 0.71 -12.02 2.88
C LEU A 158 1.87 -11.40 2.11
N GLU A 159 2.37 -10.28 2.63
CA GLU A 159 3.56 -9.61 2.14
C GLU A 159 4.60 -9.43 3.26
N LEU A 160 5.85 -9.79 2.96
CA LEU A 160 6.97 -9.54 3.85
C LEU A 160 7.56 -8.16 3.56
N ARG A 161 7.39 -7.21 4.48
CA ARG A 161 8.02 -5.89 4.44
C ARG A 161 9.34 -5.94 5.17
N LYS A 162 10.42 -5.70 4.44
CA LYS A 162 11.79 -5.60 4.95
C LYS A 162 12.51 -4.43 4.29
N GLY A 163 13.49 -3.86 4.97
CA GLY A 163 14.25 -2.75 4.40
C GLY A 163 15.27 -2.17 5.36
N ARG A 164 15.91 -1.09 4.92
CA ARG A 164 16.89 -0.33 5.70
C ARG A 164 16.20 0.90 6.30
N VAL A 165 16.67 1.38 7.45
CA VAL A 165 16.31 2.69 7.99
C VAL A 165 16.78 3.75 7.00
N GLY A 166 15.88 4.65 6.60
CA GLY A 166 16.16 5.67 5.59
C GLY A 166 16.97 6.84 6.16
N GLY A 167 18.07 7.19 5.49
CA GLY A 167 18.95 8.31 5.87
C GLY A 167 20.42 8.02 5.57
N LYS A 168 21.10 8.96 4.91
CA LYS A 168 22.54 8.88 4.60
C LYS A 168 23.44 9.13 5.83
N LEU A 169 22.85 9.41 6.99
CA LEU A 169 23.55 9.92 8.18
C LEU A 169 23.84 8.85 9.24
N TYR A 170 23.39 7.60 9.08
CA TYR A 170 23.66 6.56 10.08
C TYR A 170 25.00 5.89 9.81
N VAL A 171 26.03 6.32 10.51
CA VAL A 171 27.33 5.63 10.58
C VAL A 171 27.21 4.46 11.56
N THR A 172 26.35 3.49 11.22
CA THR A 172 26.08 2.34 12.09
C THR A 172 25.79 1.10 11.24
N ASN A 173 26.28 -0.06 11.68
CA ASN A 173 25.95 -1.36 11.07
C ASN A 173 24.50 -1.80 11.37
N HIS A 174 23.75 -1.04 12.17
CA HIS A 174 22.42 -1.39 12.67
C HIS A 174 21.30 -0.79 11.80
N PHE A 175 21.50 -0.70 10.48
CA PHE A 175 20.57 -0.04 9.56
C PHE A 175 19.38 -0.92 9.13
N LEU A 176 19.36 -2.22 9.42
CA LEU A 176 18.23 -3.10 9.03
C LEU A 176 17.02 -2.93 9.96
N LYS A 177 15.84 -2.82 9.36
CA LYS A 177 14.55 -2.88 10.05
C LYS A 177 14.21 -4.34 10.39
N GLN A 178 13.49 -4.56 11.49
CA GLN A 178 12.85 -5.86 11.73
C GLN A 178 11.84 -6.13 10.61
N PRO A 179 11.87 -7.32 9.97
CA PRO A 179 10.88 -7.68 8.97
C PRO A 179 9.48 -7.82 9.58
N VAL A 180 8.46 -7.34 8.88
CA VAL A 180 7.06 -7.44 9.29
C VAL A 180 6.28 -8.17 8.21
N VAL A 181 5.49 -9.17 8.60
CA VAL A 181 4.52 -9.81 7.71
C VAL A 181 3.21 -9.03 7.81
N MET A 182 2.68 -8.62 6.67
CA MET A 182 1.46 -7.80 6.57
C MET A 182 0.48 -8.46 5.62
N PHE A 183 -0.82 -8.19 5.79
CA PHE A 183 -1.83 -8.53 4.80
C PHE A 183 -1.77 -7.55 3.62
N GLN A 184 -1.92 -8.06 2.41
CA GLN A 184 -1.92 -7.28 1.17
C GLN A 184 -3.24 -6.56 0.92
N GLU A 185 -3.18 -5.49 0.13
CA GLU A 185 -4.34 -4.81 -0.44
C GLU A 185 -5.27 -5.81 -1.15
N GLY A 186 -6.58 -5.61 -1.03
CA GLY A 186 -7.61 -6.52 -1.53
C GLY A 186 -7.94 -7.68 -0.59
N SER A 187 -7.21 -7.84 0.53
CA SER A 187 -7.58 -8.81 1.57
C SER A 187 -8.89 -8.41 2.25
N SER A 188 -9.72 -9.40 2.59
CA SER A 188 -11.03 -9.25 3.22
C SER A 188 -11.10 -9.93 4.58
N PHE A 189 -11.70 -9.23 5.55
CA PHE A 189 -11.81 -9.66 6.95
C PHE A 189 -13.22 -9.40 7.48
N PRO A 190 -13.66 -10.16 8.51
CA PRO A 190 -14.90 -9.84 9.21
C PRO A 190 -14.75 -8.54 10.00
N ILE A 191 -15.86 -7.83 10.19
CA ILE A 191 -15.89 -6.64 11.06
C ILE A 191 -15.70 -7.08 12.52
N VAL A 192 -14.90 -6.32 13.27
CA VAL A 192 -14.71 -6.52 14.71
C VAL A 192 -15.59 -5.50 15.44
N ASP A 193 -16.55 -6.00 16.21
CA ASP A 193 -17.50 -5.15 16.93
C ASP A 193 -16.80 -4.15 17.87
N GLY A 194 -17.29 -2.92 17.89
CA GLY A 194 -16.76 -1.85 18.74
C GLY A 194 -15.45 -1.23 18.28
N LYS A 195 -14.90 -1.62 17.10
CA LYS A 195 -13.75 -0.96 16.49
C LYS A 195 -14.14 -0.04 15.35
N SER A 196 -13.59 1.18 15.39
CA SER A 196 -13.71 2.17 14.31
C SER A 196 -12.51 2.20 13.37
N ASN A 197 -11.36 1.65 13.80
CA ASN A 197 -10.14 1.56 13.04
C ASN A 197 -9.50 0.18 13.24
N PHE A 198 -8.83 -0.31 12.19
CA PHE A 198 -8.22 -1.63 12.19
C PHE A 198 -6.72 -1.53 12.02
N GLY A 199 -5.99 -2.32 12.81
CA GLY A 199 -4.54 -2.47 12.71
C GLY A 199 -3.76 -1.53 13.60
N CYS A 200 -2.46 -1.47 13.34
CA CYS A 200 -1.53 -0.78 14.23
C CYS A 200 -0.24 -0.37 13.53
N LEU A 201 0.45 0.60 14.16
CA LEU A 201 1.84 0.90 13.83
C LEU A 201 2.76 -0.16 14.43
N GLN A 202 3.58 -0.77 13.58
CA GLN A 202 4.56 -1.74 14.00
C GLN A 202 5.88 -1.03 14.31
N LEU A 203 6.39 -1.16 15.53
CA LEU A 203 7.71 -0.67 15.89
C LEU A 203 8.76 -1.61 15.31
N VAL A 204 9.47 -1.17 14.27
CA VAL A 204 10.44 -2.01 13.54
C VAL A 204 11.90 -1.70 13.87
N LYS A 205 12.15 -0.61 14.62
CA LYS A 205 13.45 -0.27 15.16
C LYS A 205 13.33 0.67 16.35
N ASN A 206 14.04 0.36 17.43
CA ASN A 206 14.26 1.25 18.56
C ASN A 206 15.60 0.89 19.22
N VAL A 207 16.69 1.51 18.78
CA VAL A 207 18.04 1.27 19.30
C VAL A 207 18.76 2.61 19.45
N GLU A 208 19.68 2.74 20.39
CA GLU A 208 20.38 4.00 20.70
C GLU A 208 21.08 4.62 19.48
N THR A 209 21.56 3.79 18.55
CA THR A 209 22.25 4.23 17.35
C THR A 209 21.33 4.86 16.30
N VAL A 210 20.01 4.81 16.50
CA VAL A 210 18.99 5.48 15.69
C VAL A 210 18.23 6.45 16.60
N PRO A 211 18.29 7.77 16.38
CA PRO A 211 17.82 8.77 17.35
C PRO A 211 16.30 8.84 17.50
N HIS A 212 15.56 8.03 16.74
CA HIS A 212 14.11 7.99 16.76
C HIS A 212 13.61 6.55 16.58
N LYS A 213 12.39 6.32 17.05
CA LYS A 213 11.65 5.08 16.79
C LYS A 213 11.26 5.02 15.32
N VAL A 214 11.50 3.87 14.70
CA VAL A 214 11.12 3.64 13.30
C VAL A 214 9.90 2.75 13.28
N TYR A 215 8.87 3.20 12.57
CA TYR A 215 7.61 2.50 12.46
C TYR A 215 7.35 2.02 11.03
N GLN A 216 6.59 0.94 10.93
CA GLN A 216 5.94 0.50 9.70
C GLN A 216 4.45 0.76 9.85
N TYR A 217 3.89 1.56 8.95
CA TYR A 217 2.45 1.83 8.91
C TYR A 217 1.69 0.54 8.58
N GLY A 218 0.68 0.21 9.37
CA GLY A 218 -0.09 -1.02 9.23
C GLY A 218 -1.57 -0.87 9.59
N TYR A 219 -2.10 0.35 9.52
CA TYR A 219 -3.55 0.54 9.61
C TYR A 219 -4.20 0.18 8.27
N ALA A 220 -5.33 -0.53 8.36
CA ALA A 220 -6.15 -0.79 7.19
C ALA A 220 -6.80 0.50 6.69
N PHE A 221 -7.01 0.59 5.39
CA PHE A 221 -8.00 1.48 4.78
C PHE A 221 -9.25 0.64 4.46
N PRO A 222 -10.21 0.53 5.39
CA PRO A 222 -11.33 -0.39 5.24
C PRO A 222 -12.39 0.16 4.29
N ILE A 223 -12.77 -0.64 3.29
CA ILE A 223 -13.98 -0.46 2.50
C ILE A 223 -14.96 -1.54 2.91
N TYR A 224 -16.12 -1.13 3.42
CA TYR A 224 -17.14 -2.05 3.91
C TYR A 224 -17.86 -2.73 2.75
N SER A 225 -18.12 -4.03 2.90
CA SER A 225 -18.67 -4.86 1.84
C SER A 225 -19.81 -5.74 2.33
N LEU A 226 -20.81 -5.89 1.47
CA LEU A 226 -21.98 -6.77 1.63
C LEU A 226 -21.71 -8.22 1.19
N LEU A 227 -20.51 -8.52 0.69
CA LEU A 227 -20.06 -9.87 0.31
C LEU A 227 -19.94 -10.82 1.51
#